data_AF-A0A0D2GUX4-F1
#
_entry.id   AF-A0A0D2GUX4-F1
#
_cell.length_a   1.000
_cell.length_b   1.000
_cell.length_c   1.000
_cell.angle_alpha   90.00
_cell.angle_beta   90.00
_cell.angle_gamma   90.00
#
_symmetry.space_group_name_H-M   'P 1'
#
loop_
_entity.id
_entity.type
_entity.pdbx_description
1 polymer ?
#
loop_
_entity_poly.entity_id
_entity_poly.type
_entity_poly.pdbx_seq_one_letter_code
_entity_poly.pdbx_strand_id
1 'polypeptide(L)'
;MDLYTLPNITEPQPTASFLSLPSILFFISLTVFLVGLVHWCIQDYRLFKALGPGGPPYNVFGWIKVSIIIRPFTLADHETTRTEDYPDAGAHEEILALPERKGERPVIVGIAPQRQFSQCPGPEMNTRVLSLFSSAVTNNPKLLQKRVSGVEKHHSALFVHPSLLSKPENLSDTARISNGELGHIHGDTSLHLYFSPPDARVIIEKGWAQRHRLARTQPWWFGGGKNWWQIGETFLLIYAPRNEYEVDVLRTLIRASARFMTGEEGLVEP
;
A
#
# COMPACT_ATOMS: atom_id res chain seq x y z
N MET A 1 47.84 51.38 -61.92
CA MET A 1 46.61 50.58 -61.79
C MET A 1 47.01 49.13 -61.92
N ASP A 2 46.47 48.32 -61.02
CA ASP A 2 46.17 46.89 -61.19
C ASP A 2 47.33 45.89 -61.27
N LEU A 3 47.42 45.08 -60.19
CA LEU A 3 47.06 43.65 -60.19
C LEU A 3 47.53 42.89 -58.94
N TYR A 4 48.07 43.58 -57.90
CA TYR A 4 48.73 42.90 -56.76
C TYR A 4 47.99 42.88 -55.42
N THR A 5 46.69 43.19 -55.36
CA THR A 5 45.94 43.13 -54.09
C THR A 5 44.52 42.62 -54.30
N LEU A 6 44.39 41.38 -54.76
CA LEU A 6 43.23 40.56 -54.42
C LEU A 6 43.70 39.54 -53.38
N PRO A 7 43.27 39.64 -52.11
CA PRO A 7 43.49 38.56 -51.16
C PRO A 7 42.85 37.30 -51.73
N ASN A 8 43.59 36.21 -51.71
CA ASN A 8 43.18 34.89 -52.18
C ASN A 8 41.93 34.44 -51.39
N ILE A 9 40.72 34.52 -51.96
CA ILE A 9 39.46 34.08 -51.33
C ILE A 9 39.32 32.55 -51.43
N THR A 10 40.40 31.82 -51.22
CA THR A 10 40.42 30.36 -51.39
C THR A 10 41.17 29.64 -50.27
N GLU A 11 41.22 30.21 -49.07
CA GLU A 11 41.43 29.36 -47.89
C GLU A 11 40.07 28.79 -47.46
N PRO A 12 39.87 27.46 -47.50
CA PRO A 12 38.71 26.87 -46.86
C PRO A 12 38.78 27.21 -45.37
N GLN A 13 37.83 28.02 -44.88
CA GLN A 13 37.64 28.15 -43.45
C GLN A 13 37.45 26.73 -42.88
N PRO A 14 38.15 26.34 -41.81
CA PRO A 14 37.92 25.06 -41.18
C PRO A 14 36.51 25.09 -40.56
N THR A 15 35.51 24.66 -41.33
CA THR A 15 34.19 24.31 -40.83
C THR A 15 34.32 22.96 -40.14
N ALA A 16 34.90 22.99 -38.95
CA ALA A 16 35.22 21.80 -38.21
C ALA A 16 34.87 22.00 -36.74
N SER A 17 33.60 22.32 -36.46
CA SER A 17 33.00 22.04 -35.17
C SER A 17 32.75 20.53 -35.03
N PHE A 18 33.84 19.75 -34.97
CA PHE A 18 33.77 18.35 -34.56
C PHE A 18 33.54 18.32 -33.05
N LEU A 19 32.40 17.77 -32.63
CA LEU A 19 32.16 17.46 -31.22
C LEU A 19 33.33 16.63 -30.68
N SER A 20 33.93 17.06 -29.57
CA SER A 20 35.02 16.32 -28.93
C SER A 20 34.56 14.90 -28.54
N LEU A 21 35.46 13.91 -28.51
CA LEU A 21 35.13 12.55 -28.07
C LEU A 21 34.41 12.52 -26.70
N PRO A 22 34.80 13.32 -25.69
CA PRO A 22 34.04 13.45 -24.44
C PRO A 22 32.60 13.94 -24.65
N SER A 23 32.38 14.90 -25.54
CA SER A 23 31.04 15.40 -25.87
C SER A 23 30.18 14.30 -26.50
N ILE A 24 30.75 13.52 -27.44
CA ILE A 24 30.04 12.40 -28.09
C ILE A 24 29.65 11.34 -27.06
N LEU A 25 30.58 10.94 -26.18
CA LEU A 25 30.32 9.97 -25.11
C LEU A 25 29.27 10.47 -24.12
N PHE A 26 29.30 11.75 -23.76
CA PHE A 26 28.30 12.37 -22.91
C PHE A 26 26.90 12.30 -23.54
N PHE A 27 26.75 12.67 -24.82
CA PHE A 27 25.46 12.61 -25.51
C PHE A 27 24.95 11.17 -25.62
N ILE A 28 25.81 10.20 -25.96
CA ILE A 28 25.41 8.78 -26.02
C ILE A 28 24.93 8.31 -24.64
N SER A 29 25.68 8.59 -23.57
CA SER A 29 25.30 8.21 -22.20
C SER A 29 23.98 8.86 -21.78
N LEU A 30 23.80 10.15 -22.07
CA LEU A 30 22.57 10.87 -21.78
C LEU A 30 21.38 10.27 -22.56
N THR A 31 21.56 9.96 -23.84
CA THR A 31 20.51 9.33 -24.65
C THR A 31 20.14 7.95 -24.11
N VAL A 32 21.10 7.09 -23.80
CA VAL A 32 20.84 5.76 -23.24
C VAL A 32 20.10 5.88 -21.89
N PHE A 33 20.55 6.81 -21.04
CA PHE A 33 19.87 7.09 -19.77
C PHE A 33 18.43 7.56 -19.98
N LEU A 34 18.19 8.52 -20.88
CA LEU A 34 16.85 9.04 -21.15
C LEU A 34 15.92 7.97 -21.73
N VAL A 35 16.42 7.14 -22.66
CA VAL A 35 15.65 6.01 -23.22
C VAL A 35 15.32 5.00 -22.13
N GLY A 36 16.29 4.65 -21.27
CA GLY A 36 16.08 3.77 -20.12
C GLY A 36 15.05 4.31 -19.13
N LEU A 37 15.13 5.61 -18.82
CA LEU A 37 14.19 6.31 -17.93
C LEU A 37 12.78 6.31 -18.52
N VAL A 38 12.63 6.64 -19.82
CA VAL A 38 11.33 6.62 -20.50
C VAL A 38 10.75 5.21 -20.52
N HIS A 39 11.56 4.20 -20.84
CA HIS A 39 11.12 2.81 -20.80
C HIS A 39 10.65 2.40 -19.40
N TRP A 40 11.42 2.73 -18.36
CA TRP A 40 11.04 2.46 -16.97
C TRP A 40 9.72 3.16 -16.59
N CYS A 41 9.56 4.45 -16.92
CA CYS A 41 8.32 5.19 -16.68
C CYS A 41 7.12 4.54 -17.38
N ILE A 42 7.28 4.08 -18.62
CA ILE A 42 6.22 3.40 -19.36
C ILE A 42 5.83 2.08 -18.66
N GLN A 43 6.81 1.27 -18.24
CA GLN A 43 6.52 0.01 -17.57
C GLN A 43 5.89 0.21 -16.19
N ASP A 44 6.41 1.15 -15.39
CA ASP A 44 5.86 1.47 -14.08
C ASP A 44 4.44 2.06 -14.19
N TYR A 45 4.17 2.89 -15.21
CA TYR A 45 2.82 3.37 -15.48
C TYR A 45 1.87 2.25 -15.92
N ARG A 46 2.32 1.33 -16.79
CA ARG A 46 1.54 0.15 -17.18
C ARG A 46 1.23 -0.72 -15.97
N LEU A 47 2.18 -0.91 -15.06
CA LEU A 47 1.96 -1.62 -13.80
C LEU A 47 0.92 -0.89 -12.96
N PHE A 48 1.06 0.42 -12.75
CA PHE A 48 0.06 1.22 -12.03
C PHE A 48 -1.34 1.07 -12.62
N LYS A 49 -1.47 1.03 -13.96
CA LYS A 49 -2.75 0.78 -14.62
C LYS A 49 -3.25 -0.65 -14.39
N ALA A 50 -2.37 -1.65 -14.44
CA ALA A 50 -2.73 -3.05 -14.21
C ALA A 50 -3.26 -3.33 -12.78
N LEU A 51 -2.87 -2.51 -11.79
CA LEU A 51 -3.42 -2.59 -10.42
C LEU A 51 -4.91 -2.20 -10.33
N GLY A 52 -5.45 -1.56 -11.37
CA GLY A 52 -6.82 -1.06 -11.40
C GLY A 52 -7.01 0.27 -10.65
N PRO A 53 -8.27 0.74 -10.52
CA PRO A 53 -8.59 1.94 -9.75
C PRO A 53 -8.36 1.72 -8.24
N GLY A 54 -8.14 2.82 -7.52
CA GLY A 54 -7.96 2.84 -6.06
C GLY A 54 -8.02 4.27 -5.53
N GLY A 55 -7.41 4.55 -4.37
CA GLY A 55 -7.41 5.89 -3.77
C GLY A 55 -6.91 7.04 -4.66
N PRO A 56 -5.75 6.88 -5.35
CA PRO A 56 -5.24 7.86 -6.31
C PRO A 56 -6.02 7.88 -7.64
N PRO A 57 -6.02 9.02 -8.38
CA PRO A 57 -6.65 9.09 -9.69
C PRO A 57 -6.11 8.03 -10.66
N TYR A 58 -6.98 7.35 -11.40
CA TYR A 58 -6.59 6.27 -12.32
C TYR A 58 -6.04 6.78 -13.67
N ASN A 59 -5.04 7.65 -13.62
CA ASN A 59 -4.41 8.32 -14.77
C ASN A 59 -2.94 8.67 -14.47
N VAL A 60 -2.28 9.37 -15.39
CA VAL A 60 -0.86 9.76 -15.25
C VAL A 60 -0.59 10.60 -13.99
N PHE A 61 -1.54 11.44 -13.56
CA PHE A 61 -1.36 12.26 -12.35
C PHE A 61 -1.37 11.41 -11.08
N GLY A 62 -2.22 10.39 -11.00
CA GLY A 62 -2.17 9.43 -9.89
C GLY A 62 -0.88 8.62 -9.88
N TRP A 63 -0.40 8.21 -11.05
CA TRP A 63 0.90 7.55 -11.17
C TRP A 63 2.05 8.44 -10.70
N ILE A 64 2.14 9.70 -11.14
CA ILE A 64 3.15 10.66 -10.66
C ILE A 64 3.06 10.80 -9.14
N LYS A 65 1.85 10.97 -8.60
CA LYS A 65 1.63 11.06 -7.15
C LYS A 65 2.18 9.83 -6.43
N VAL A 66 1.87 8.63 -6.90
CA VAL A 66 2.30 7.39 -6.24
C VAL A 66 3.80 7.17 -6.41
N SER A 67 4.30 7.21 -7.64
CA SER A 67 5.68 6.83 -7.96
C SER A 67 6.72 7.88 -7.57
N ILE A 68 6.38 9.18 -7.62
CA ILE A 68 7.32 10.27 -7.37
C ILE A 68 7.11 10.92 -6.00
N ILE A 69 5.85 11.10 -5.58
CA ILE A 69 5.55 11.83 -4.32
C ILE A 69 5.43 10.86 -3.14
N ILE A 70 4.79 9.71 -3.30
CA ILE A 70 4.49 8.80 -2.18
C ILE A 70 5.60 7.77 -1.98
N ARG A 71 6.01 7.06 -3.05
CA ARG A 71 6.97 5.94 -3.03
C ARG A 71 8.27 6.22 -2.26
N PRO A 72 8.92 7.40 -2.38
CA PRO A 72 10.14 7.69 -1.62
C PRO A 72 9.96 7.64 -0.09
N PHE A 73 8.74 7.84 0.41
CA PHE A 73 8.43 7.87 1.84
C PHE A 73 7.82 6.57 2.36
N THR A 74 7.82 5.52 1.54
CA THR A 74 7.27 4.20 1.90
C THR A 74 8.35 3.25 2.40
N LEU A 75 7.94 2.24 3.16
CA LEU A 75 8.77 1.08 3.45
C LEU A 75 9.23 0.41 2.15
N ALA A 76 10.43 -0.16 2.19
CA ALA A 76 10.87 -1.04 1.12
C ALA A 76 9.99 -2.30 1.09
N ASP A 77 9.86 -2.92 -0.08
CA ASP A 77 8.98 -4.08 -0.26
C ASP A 77 9.34 -5.24 0.68
N HIS A 78 10.63 -5.53 0.81
CA HIS A 78 11.17 -6.57 1.70
C HIS A 78 10.98 -6.26 3.19
N GLU A 79 10.66 -5.02 3.57
CA GLU A 79 10.39 -4.65 4.96
C GLU A 79 8.94 -4.87 5.37
N THR A 80 8.04 -5.15 4.42
CA THR A 80 6.61 -5.33 4.72
C THR A 80 6.31 -6.54 5.61
N THR A 81 7.24 -7.48 5.74
CA THR A 81 7.11 -8.65 6.63
C THR A 81 7.98 -8.56 7.88
N ARG A 82 8.73 -7.46 8.08
CA ARG A 82 9.53 -7.26 9.30
C ARG A 82 8.63 -6.80 10.45
N THR A 83 8.89 -7.33 11.65
CA THR A 83 8.07 -7.11 12.85
C THR A 83 8.87 -6.66 14.06
N GLU A 84 10.19 -6.49 13.91
CA GLU A 84 11.12 -6.12 14.99
C GLU A 84 10.77 -4.77 15.65
N ASP A 85 10.06 -3.90 14.94
CA ASP A 85 9.61 -2.59 15.39
C ASP A 85 8.23 -2.63 16.07
N TYR A 86 7.59 -3.80 16.18
CA TYR A 86 6.39 -4.02 16.98
C TYR A 86 6.73 -4.70 18.31
N PRO A 87 5.97 -4.41 19.40
CA PRO A 87 6.16 -5.08 20.68
C PRO A 87 6.05 -6.60 20.56
N ASP A 88 6.87 -7.32 21.32
CA ASP A 88 6.94 -8.78 21.38
C ASP A 88 5.97 -9.41 22.40
N ALA A 89 5.36 -8.59 23.26
CA ALA A 89 4.41 -9.00 24.27
C ALA A 89 3.08 -8.23 24.19
N GLY A 90 2.01 -8.81 24.75
CA GLY A 90 0.69 -8.19 24.81
C GLY A 90 -0.26 -8.53 23.66
N ALA A 91 0.09 -9.52 22.82
CA ALA A 91 -0.83 -10.06 21.83
C ALA A 91 -1.95 -10.85 22.51
N HIS A 92 -3.15 -10.80 21.95
CA HIS A 92 -4.30 -11.47 22.52
C HIS A 92 -4.19 -12.99 22.34
N GLU A 93 -4.72 -13.75 23.30
CA GLU A 93 -4.62 -15.22 23.32
C GLU A 93 -5.15 -15.87 22.04
N GLU A 94 -6.26 -15.36 21.49
CA GLU A 94 -6.83 -15.85 20.23
C GLU A 94 -5.91 -15.62 19.01
N ILE A 95 -5.12 -14.55 19.02
CA ILE A 95 -4.13 -14.25 17.97
C ILE A 95 -2.90 -15.13 18.15
N LEU A 96 -2.47 -15.33 19.40
CA LEU A 96 -1.43 -16.28 19.77
C LEU A 96 -1.82 -17.73 19.47
N ALA A 97 -3.11 -18.07 19.47
CA ALA A 97 -3.63 -19.39 19.13
C ALA A 97 -3.77 -19.63 17.62
N LEU A 98 -3.63 -18.60 16.77
CA LEU A 98 -3.72 -18.79 15.31
C LEU A 98 -2.69 -19.82 14.82
N PRO A 99 -3.05 -20.66 13.85
CA PRO A 99 -2.07 -21.53 13.16
C PRO A 99 -1.07 -20.70 12.35
N GLU A 100 0.05 -21.32 11.95
CA GLU A 100 0.85 -20.81 10.83
C GLU A 100 0.10 -21.02 9.50
N ARG A 101 0.11 -20.00 8.64
CA ARG A 101 -0.48 -20.11 7.30
C ARG A 101 0.36 -21.04 6.44
N LYS A 102 -0.28 -22.05 5.84
CA LYS A 102 0.41 -23.06 5.04
C LYS A 102 0.94 -22.52 3.71
N GLY A 103 2.18 -22.84 3.38
CA GLY A 103 2.82 -22.53 2.09
C GLY A 103 3.29 -21.08 1.97
N GLU A 104 3.75 -20.72 0.77
CA GLU A 104 4.34 -19.41 0.52
C GLU A 104 3.34 -18.25 0.65
N ARG A 105 3.89 -17.05 0.89
CA ARG A 105 3.11 -15.81 0.85
C ARG A 105 2.64 -15.52 -0.58
N PRO A 106 1.44 -14.93 -0.76
CA PRO A 106 0.99 -14.52 -2.08
C PRO A 106 1.82 -13.34 -2.59
N VAL A 107 1.77 -13.15 -3.91
CA VAL A 107 2.45 -12.03 -4.58
C VAL A 107 1.60 -10.79 -4.40
N ILE A 108 2.14 -9.82 -3.67
CA ILE A 108 1.51 -8.52 -3.43
C ILE A 108 2.25 -7.45 -4.21
N VAL A 109 1.52 -6.58 -4.91
CA VAL A 109 2.12 -5.53 -5.74
C VAL A 109 1.42 -4.20 -5.52
N GLY A 110 2.20 -3.13 -5.57
CA GLY A 110 1.70 -1.76 -5.50
C GLY A 110 1.94 -1.07 -4.16
N ILE A 111 1.39 0.14 -4.06
CA ILE A 111 1.41 0.98 -2.85
C ILE A 111 0.01 1.55 -2.67
N ALA A 112 -0.50 2.25 -3.69
CA ALA A 112 -1.87 2.74 -3.73
C ALA A 112 -2.26 2.84 -5.22
N PRO A 113 -3.07 1.90 -5.77
CA PRO A 113 -3.59 0.72 -5.09
C PRO A 113 -2.50 -0.30 -4.72
N GLN A 114 -2.78 -1.13 -3.72
CA GLN A 114 -2.04 -2.36 -3.41
C GLN A 114 -2.98 -3.54 -3.69
N ARG A 115 -2.46 -4.62 -4.29
CA ARG A 115 -3.28 -5.77 -4.74
C ARG A 115 -2.58 -7.10 -4.53
N GLN A 116 -3.39 -8.15 -4.35
CA GLN A 116 -2.94 -9.54 -4.37
C GLN A 116 -3.06 -10.13 -5.78
N PHE A 117 -1.99 -10.71 -6.31
CA PHE A 117 -1.91 -11.25 -7.68
C PHE A 117 -1.81 -12.77 -7.74
N SER A 118 -1.54 -13.44 -6.62
CA SER A 118 -1.52 -14.90 -6.56
C SER A 118 -2.32 -15.41 -5.36
N GLN A 119 -2.71 -16.68 -5.42
CA GLN A 119 -3.58 -17.30 -4.40
C GLN A 119 -4.93 -16.57 -4.23
N CYS A 120 -5.42 -15.91 -5.28
CA CYS A 120 -6.71 -15.23 -5.25
C CYS A 120 -7.84 -16.28 -5.34
N PRO A 121 -8.84 -16.20 -4.45
CA PRO A 121 -9.92 -17.17 -4.41
C PRO A 121 -10.88 -17.07 -5.60
N GLY A 122 -11.65 -18.15 -5.80
CA GLY A 122 -12.72 -18.20 -6.79
C GLY A 122 -14.00 -17.47 -6.33
N PRO A 123 -14.99 -17.29 -7.23
CA PRO A 123 -16.19 -16.50 -6.95
C PRO A 123 -16.98 -16.94 -5.70
N GLU A 124 -17.08 -18.24 -5.44
CA GLU A 124 -17.80 -18.78 -4.27
C GLU A 124 -17.18 -18.31 -2.95
N MET A 125 -15.86 -18.44 -2.84
CA MET A 125 -15.11 -17.98 -1.67
C MET A 125 -15.16 -16.46 -1.56
N ASN A 126 -15.16 -15.73 -2.68
CA ASN A 126 -15.35 -14.28 -2.65
C ASN A 126 -16.69 -13.89 -2.02
N THR A 127 -17.77 -14.58 -2.39
CA THR A 127 -19.08 -14.38 -1.76
C THR A 127 -19.05 -14.69 -0.27
N ARG A 128 -18.33 -15.74 0.15
CA ARG A 128 -18.17 -16.09 1.56
C ARG A 128 -17.47 -14.99 2.35
N VAL A 129 -16.36 -14.46 1.83
CA VAL A 129 -15.60 -13.36 2.46
C VAL A 129 -16.44 -12.09 2.54
N LEU A 130 -17.16 -11.74 1.46
CA LEU A 130 -18.06 -10.58 1.44
C LEU A 130 -19.21 -10.72 2.44
N SER A 131 -19.75 -11.93 2.60
CA SER A 131 -20.77 -12.24 3.60
C SER A 131 -20.21 -12.05 5.00
N LEU A 132 -19.05 -12.65 5.32
CA LEU A 132 -18.39 -12.52 6.62
C LEU A 132 -18.13 -11.05 6.97
N PHE A 133 -17.60 -10.28 6.01
CA PHE A 133 -17.34 -8.86 6.17
C PHE A 133 -18.62 -8.07 6.45
N SER A 134 -19.75 -8.45 5.85
CA SER A 134 -21.05 -7.80 6.08
C SER A 134 -21.67 -8.21 7.43
N SER A 135 -21.54 -9.48 7.82
CA SER A 135 -22.01 -10.01 9.10
C SER A 135 -21.35 -9.29 10.30
N ALA A 136 -20.10 -8.86 10.17
CA ALA A 136 -19.41 -8.10 11.22
C ALA A 136 -20.23 -6.88 11.67
N VAL A 137 -20.84 -6.16 10.71
CA VAL A 137 -21.69 -4.99 10.98
C VAL A 137 -23.07 -5.41 11.47
N THR A 138 -23.68 -6.40 10.82
CA THR A 138 -25.03 -6.86 11.19
C THR A 138 -25.08 -7.40 12.62
N ASN A 139 -24.02 -8.06 13.08
CA ASN A 139 -23.94 -8.62 14.43
C ASN A 139 -23.57 -7.54 15.47
N ASN A 140 -22.93 -6.44 15.06
CA ASN A 140 -22.46 -5.38 15.94
C ASN A 140 -22.91 -3.96 15.49
N PRO A 141 -24.21 -3.71 15.24
CA PRO A 141 -24.69 -2.50 14.57
C PRO A 141 -24.53 -1.22 15.40
N LYS A 142 -24.34 -1.35 16.73
CA LYS A 142 -24.06 -0.21 17.63
C LYS A 142 -22.59 0.18 17.66
N LEU A 143 -21.70 -0.73 17.22
CA LEU A 143 -20.25 -0.59 17.33
C LEU A 143 -19.60 -0.32 15.97
N LEU A 144 -20.15 -0.93 14.91
CA LEU A 144 -19.61 -0.88 13.57
C LEU A 144 -20.62 -0.32 12.56
N GLN A 145 -20.12 0.22 11.46
CA GLN A 145 -20.90 0.62 10.29
C GLN A 145 -20.16 0.24 9.00
N LYS A 146 -20.90 0.05 7.90
CA LYS A 146 -20.33 -0.18 6.56
C LYS A 146 -20.45 1.08 5.72
N ARG A 147 -19.36 1.53 5.11
CA ARG A 147 -19.33 2.69 4.19
C ARG A 147 -18.36 2.42 3.05
N VAL A 148 -18.31 3.30 2.06
CA VAL A 148 -17.22 3.30 1.07
C VAL A 148 -15.93 3.74 1.76
N SER A 149 -14.82 3.04 1.50
CA SER A 149 -13.50 3.37 2.06
C SER A 149 -13.08 4.81 1.70
N GLY A 150 -12.52 5.54 2.67
CA GLY A 150 -11.90 6.84 2.41
C GLY A 150 -10.52 6.69 1.73
N VAL A 151 -9.81 5.60 2.04
CA VAL A 151 -8.49 5.29 1.47
C VAL A 151 -8.62 4.76 0.04
N GLU A 152 -9.47 3.74 -0.16
CA GLU A 152 -9.61 3.03 -1.43
C GLU A 152 -10.66 3.64 -2.37
N LYS A 153 -11.63 4.39 -1.82
CA LYS A 153 -12.68 5.16 -2.53
C LYS A 153 -13.67 4.38 -3.40
N HIS A 154 -13.45 3.09 -3.63
CA HIS A 154 -14.26 2.28 -4.54
C HIS A 154 -14.88 1.06 -3.85
N HIS A 155 -14.20 0.53 -2.84
CA HIS A 155 -14.63 -0.69 -2.16
C HIS A 155 -15.29 -0.40 -0.80
N SER A 156 -16.04 -1.40 -0.33
CA SER A 156 -16.65 -1.36 0.99
C SER A 156 -15.59 -1.43 2.10
N ALA A 157 -15.84 -0.68 3.15
CA ALA A 157 -15.03 -0.62 4.34
C ALA A 157 -15.90 -0.72 5.58
N LEU A 158 -15.30 -1.26 6.64
CA LEU A 158 -15.83 -1.22 7.98
C LEU A 158 -15.30 0.03 8.67
N PHE A 159 -16.17 0.65 9.46
CA PHE A 159 -15.85 1.80 10.28
C PHE A 159 -16.37 1.60 11.70
N VAL A 160 -15.70 2.23 12.66
CA VAL A 160 -16.25 2.47 13.98
C VAL A 160 -17.54 3.29 13.85
N HIS A 161 -18.57 2.95 14.61
CA HIS A 161 -19.86 3.62 14.57
C HIS A 161 -19.72 5.08 15.06
N PRO A 162 -20.43 6.07 14.46
CA PRO A 162 -20.26 7.49 14.78
C PRO A 162 -20.51 7.83 16.25
N SER A 163 -21.37 7.08 16.94
CA SER A 163 -21.66 7.29 18.37
C SER A 163 -20.49 6.96 19.30
N LEU A 164 -19.57 6.10 18.86
CA LEU A 164 -18.31 5.81 19.55
C LEU A 164 -17.25 6.82 19.15
N LEU A 165 -17.16 7.16 17.85
CA LEU A 165 -16.23 8.18 17.35
C LEU A 165 -16.40 9.55 18.01
N SER A 166 -17.61 9.90 18.46
CA SER A 166 -17.87 11.13 19.21
C SER A 166 -17.39 11.08 20.68
N LYS A 167 -16.95 9.92 21.18
CA LYS A 167 -16.46 9.69 22.54
C LYS A 167 -15.04 9.09 22.49
N PRO A 168 -14.00 9.90 22.23
CA PRO A 168 -12.68 9.41 21.87
C PRO A 168 -11.89 8.76 23.01
N GLU A 169 -12.36 8.86 24.26
CA GLU A 169 -11.60 8.43 25.45
C GLU A 169 -11.25 6.94 25.44
N ASN A 170 -12.06 6.10 24.80
CA ASN A 170 -11.85 4.65 24.73
C ASN A 170 -11.36 4.16 23.35
N LEU A 171 -11.14 5.06 22.39
CA LEU A 171 -10.73 4.69 21.04
C LEU A 171 -9.22 4.63 20.91
N SER A 172 -8.74 3.71 20.08
CA SER A 172 -7.32 3.71 19.70
C SER A 172 -6.98 4.99 18.93
N ASP A 173 -5.73 5.46 19.07
CA ASP A 173 -5.23 6.58 18.27
C ASP A 173 -5.33 6.30 16.77
N THR A 174 -5.24 5.02 16.38
CA THR A 174 -5.42 4.59 15.00
C THR A 174 -6.83 4.89 14.49
N ALA A 175 -7.88 4.66 15.29
CA ALA A 175 -9.24 5.03 14.94
C ALA A 175 -9.42 6.52 14.72
N ARG A 176 -8.69 7.36 15.47
CA ARG A 176 -8.69 8.82 15.23
C ARG A 176 -7.96 9.18 13.94
N ILE A 177 -6.79 8.57 13.70
CA ILE A 177 -5.97 8.83 12.49
C ILE A 177 -6.71 8.42 11.21
N SER A 178 -7.39 7.27 11.21
CA SER A 178 -8.10 6.73 10.06
C SER A 178 -9.55 7.23 9.94
N ASN A 179 -9.96 8.21 10.76
CA ASN A 179 -11.34 8.71 10.84
C ASN A 179 -12.37 7.57 11.02
N GLY A 180 -12.00 6.59 11.83
CA GLY A 180 -12.78 5.41 12.17
C GLY A 180 -12.71 4.27 11.17
N GLU A 181 -12.03 4.39 10.03
CA GLU A 181 -11.88 3.29 9.09
C GLU A 181 -11.04 2.18 9.72
N LEU A 182 -11.64 1.02 9.99
CA LEU A 182 -10.92 -0.14 10.53
C LEU A 182 -10.31 -1.01 9.44
N GLY A 183 -10.94 -1.01 8.26
CA GLY A 183 -10.43 -1.76 7.14
C GLY A 183 -11.37 -1.83 5.96
N HIS A 184 -10.85 -2.22 4.81
CA HIS A 184 -11.60 -2.34 3.57
C HIS A 184 -11.20 -3.59 2.79
N ILE A 185 -12.15 -4.10 1.99
CA ILE A 185 -11.94 -5.29 1.16
C ILE A 185 -11.54 -4.88 -0.26
N HIS A 186 -10.69 -5.65 -0.93
CA HIS A 186 -10.34 -5.47 -2.35
C HIS A 186 -11.19 -6.37 -3.24
N GLY A 187 -11.19 -6.10 -4.55
CA GLY A 187 -11.85 -6.96 -5.53
C GLY A 187 -11.30 -8.39 -5.58
N ASP A 188 -10.02 -8.58 -5.22
CA ASP A 188 -9.37 -9.89 -5.04
C ASP A 188 -9.66 -10.54 -3.67
N THR A 189 -10.46 -9.88 -2.83
CA THR A 189 -10.89 -10.27 -1.47
C THR A 189 -9.80 -10.40 -0.41
N SER A 190 -8.58 -9.93 -0.71
CA SER A 190 -7.67 -9.48 0.36
C SER A 190 -8.28 -8.26 1.07
N LEU A 191 -7.83 -8.03 2.30
CA LEU A 191 -8.37 -6.96 3.14
C LEU A 191 -7.25 -6.11 3.69
N HIS A 192 -7.47 -4.82 3.75
CA HIS A 192 -6.74 -4.00 4.68
C HIS A 192 -7.46 -3.96 6.02
N LEU A 193 -6.72 -4.19 7.12
CA LEU A 193 -7.24 -4.11 8.49
C LEU A 193 -6.18 -3.51 9.44
N TYR A 194 -6.65 -2.83 10.49
CA TYR A 194 -5.81 -2.36 11.60
C TYR A 194 -5.87 -3.30 12.80
N PHE A 195 -4.75 -3.44 13.50
CA PHE A 195 -4.62 -4.30 14.68
C PHE A 195 -3.84 -3.60 15.79
N SER A 196 -3.89 -4.14 17.02
CA SER A 196 -2.92 -3.74 18.03
C SER A 196 -1.50 -4.07 17.56
N PRO A 197 -0.47 -3.28 17.90
CA PRO A 197 0.90 -3.58 17.47
C PRO A 197 1.40 -4.99 17.84
N PRO A 198 1.12 -5.54 19.05
CA PRO A 198 1.47 -6.92 19.38
C PRO A 198 0.72 -7.96 18.52
N ASP A 199 -0.57 -7.76 18.24
CA ASP A 199 -1.31 -8.69 17.37
C ASP A 199 -0.77 -8.63 15.93
N ALA A 200 -0.49 -7.42 15.44
CA ALA A 200 0.04 -7.21 14.09
C ALA A 200 1.35 -7.98 13.87
N ARG A 201 2.23 -8.00 14.88
CA ARG A 201 3.44 -8.81 14.88
C ARG A 201 3.13 -10.29 14.68
N VAL A 202 2.30 -10.87 15.53
CA VAL A 202 1.98 -12.30 15.49
C VAL A 202 1.29 -12.68 14.17
N ILE A 203 0.38 -11.84 13.67
CA ILE A 203 -0.33 -12.06 12.41
C ILE A 203 0.65 -12.11 11.22
N ILE A 204 1.62 -11.18 11.19
CA ILE A 204 2.66 -11.18 10.15
C ILE A 204 3.57 -12.40 10.31
N GLU A 205 4.08 -12.68 11.52
CA GLU A 205 5.00 -13.80 11.77
C GLU A 205 4.39 -15.15 11.38
N LYS A 206 3.10 -15.34 11.64
CA LYS A 206 2.34 -16.54 11.24
C LYS A 206 1.97 -16.59 9.75
N GLY A 207 2.36 -15.59 8.97
CA GLY A 207 2.17 -15.60 7.52
C GLY A 207 0.77 -15.23 7.04
N TRP A 208 -0.08 -14.64 7.87
CA TRP A 208 -1.45 -14.25 7.50
C TRP A 208 -1.53 -12.89 6.81
N ALA A 209 -0.51 -12.06 6.97
CA ALA A 209 -0.51 -10.70 6.45
C ALA A 209 0.90 -10.19 6.16
N GLN A 210 0.95 -9.08 5.43
CA GLN A 210 2.10 -8.20 5.40
C GLN A 210 1.66 -6.75 5.62
N ARG A 211 2.58 -5.92 6.07
CA ARG A 211 2.34 -4.51 6.33
C ARG A 211 2.12 -3.74 5.02
N HIS A 212 1.17 -2.79 5.04
CA HIS A 212 1.07 -1.79 3.98
C HIS A 212 2.31 -0.90 3.99
N ARG A 213 2.87 -0.55 2.83
CA ARG A 213 4.15 0.18 2.75
C ARG A 213 4.10 1.61 3.32
N LEU A 214 2.91 2.17 3.50
CA LEU A 214 2.68 3.45 4.18
C LEU A 214 2.50 3.36 5.70
N ALA A 215 2.34 2.15 6.26
CA ALA A 215 2.17 1.96 7.69
C ALA A 215 3.54 1.97 8.37
N ARG A 216 4.04 3.16 8.69
CA ARG A 216 5.36 3.33 9.30
C ARG A 216 5.23 3.48 10.80
N THR A 217 6.14 2.88 11.55
CA THR A 217 6.27 3.03 13.01
C THR A 217 7.10 4.27 13.37
N GLN A 218 8.03 4.67 12.50
CA GLN A 218 8.93 5.80 12.70
C GLN A 218 8.71 6.94 11.68
N PRO A 219 8.94 8.21 12.07
CA PRO A 219 8.99 9.35 11.15
C PRO A 219 10.00 9.16 10.02
N TRP A 220 9.91 9.94 8.95
CA TRP A 220 10.92 9.90 7.88
C TRP A 220 12.19 10.64 8.31
N TRP A 221 13.36 10.25 7.79
CA TRP A 221 14.66 10.74 8.26
C TRP A 221 14.89 12.26 8.10
N PHE A 222 14.09 12.94 7.26
CA PHE A 222 14.06 14.42 7.18
C PHE A 222 12.92 15.07 7.96
N GLY A 223 12.44 14.44 9.04
CA GLY A 223 11.43 15.05 9.93
C GLY A 223 10.00 15.03 9.39
N GLY A 224 9.70 14.16 8.42
CA GLY A 224 8.34 13.98 7.90
C GLY A 224 7.44 13.22 8.89
N GLY A 225 6.19 13.69 9.05
CA GLY A 225 5.22 13.10 9.97
C GLY A 225 4.87 11.64 9.65
N LYS A 226 4.76 10.81 10.69
CA LYS A 226 4.49 9.35 10.62
C LYS A 226 3.19 9.01 9.86
N ASN A 227 2.16 9.84 10.00
CA ASN A 227 0.79 9.55 9.53
C ASN A 227 0.28 10.54 8.47
N TRP A 228 1.16 11.10 7.62
CA TRP A 228 0.79 12.18 6.67
C TRP A 228 -0.34 11.77 5.69
N TRP A 229 -0.51 10.48 5.47
CA TRP A 229 -1.52 9.93 4.56
C TRP A 229 -2.75 9.37 5.29
N GLN A 230 -2.96 9.72 6.57
CA GLN A 230 -4.05 9.18 7.43
C GLN A 230 -4.03 7.64 7.53
N ILE A 231 -2.83 7.06 7.45
CA ILE A 231 -2.59 5.62 7.61
C ILE A 231 -1.84 5.42 8.92
N GLY A 232 -2.39 4.58 9.81
CA GLY A 232 -1.76 4.19 11.07
C GLY A 232 -0.66 3.14 10.89
N GLU A 233 0.08 2.86 11.96
CA GLU A 233 1.29 2.04 11.90
C GLU A 233 1.05 0.54 11.72
N THR A 234 -0.17 0.06 11.99
CA THR A 234 -0.57 -1.35 11.91
C THR A 234 -1.54 -1.62 10.76
N PHE A 235 -1.49 -0.83 9.69
CA PHE A 235 -2.30 -1.10 8.51
C PHE A 235 -1.72 -2.31 7.75
N LEU A 236 -2.36 -3.46 7.89
CA LEU A 236 -1.91 -4.71 7.27
C LEU A 236 -2.75 -5.02 6.04
N LEU A 237 -2.14 -5.68 5.05
CA LEU A 237 -2.84 -6.43 4.02
C LEU A 237 -2.98 -7.88 4.49
N ILE A 238 -4.18 -8.27 4.90
CA ILE A 238 -4.57 -9.64 5.17
C ILE A 238 -4.79 -10.36 3.85
N TYR A 239 -4.15 -11.52 3.70
CA TYR A 239 -4.23 -12.31 2.47
C TYR A 239 -5.63 -12.90 2.27
N ALA A 240 -6.06 -12.97 1.01
CA ALA A 240 -7.35 -13.54 0.65
C ALA A 240 -7.45 -15.03 1.08
N PRO A 241 -8.52 -15.45 1.76
CA PRO A 241 -8.72 -16.85 2.16
C PRO A 241 -8.79 -17.82 0.97
N ARG A 242 -8.09 -18.95 1.05
CA ARG A 242 -8.06 -19.98 0.01
C ARG A 242 -9.11 -21.08 0.19
N ASN A 243 -9.61 -21.25 1.41
CA ASN A 243 -10.52 -22.32 1.82
C ASN A 243 -11.26 -21.93 3.11
N GLU A 244 -12.24 -22.71 3.53
CA GLU A 244 -13.07 -22.43 4.72
C GLU A 244 -12.26 -22.28 6.02
N TYR A 245 -11.17 -23.04 6.18
CA TYR A 245 -10.30 -22.90 7.34
C TYR A 245 -9.66 -21.50 7.42
N GLU A 246 -9.24 -20.93 6.29
CA GLU A 246 -8.72 -19.56 6.25
C GLU A 246 -9.82 -18.51 6.44
N VAL A 247 -11.07 -18.82 6.10
CA VAL A 247 -12.23 -17.96 6.42
C VAL A 247 -12.45 -17.89 7.92
N ASP A 248 -12.29 -19.01 8.64
CA ASP A 248 -12.39 -19.04 10.10
C ASP A 248 -11.29 -18.20 10.75
N VAL A 249 -10.06 -18.28 10.24
CA VAL A 249 -8.98 -17.38 10.67
C VAL A 249 -9.33 -15.92 10.38
N LEU A 250 -9.85 -15.62 9.19
CA LEU A 250 -10.27 -14.27 8.84
C LEU A 250 -11.36 -13.73 9.77
N ARG A 251 -12.28 -14.58 10.25
CA ARG A 251 -13.29 -14.19 11.25
C ARG A 251 -12.63 -13.69 12.52
N THR A 252 -11.65 -14.43 13.05
CA THR A 252 -10.86 -14.03 14.22
C THR A 252 -10.13 -12.71 13.98
N LEU A 253 -9.53 -12.54 12.79
CA LEU A 253 -8.82 -11.31 12.43
C LEU A 253 -9.76 -10.10 12.34
N ILE A 254 -10.94 -10.23 11.72
CA ILE A 254 -11.93 -9.14 11.65
C ILE A 254 -12.39 -8.75 13.06
N ARG A 255 -12.65 -9.73 13.94
CA ARG A 255 -13.01 -9.45 15.33
C ARG A 255 -11.90 -8.71 16.08
N ALA A 256 -10.66 -9.19 15.99
CA ALA A 256 -9.52 -8.56 16.65
C ALA A 256 -9.28 -7.13 16.15
N SER A 257 -9.44 -6.90 14.84
CA SER A 257 -9.38 -5.57 14.25
C SER A 257 -10.47 -4.64 14.78
N ALA A 258 -11.72 -5.13 14.83
CA ALA A 258 -12.83 -4.38 15.39
C ALA A 258 -12.58 -4.05 16.88
N ARG A 259 -12.14 -5.02 17.70
CA ARG A 259 -11.82 -4.80 19.13
C ARG A 259 -10.81 -3.69 19.31
N PHE A 260 -9.69 -3.75 18.58
CA PHE A 260 -8.65 -2.74 18.67
C PHE A 260 -9.15 -1.34 18.26
N MET A 261 -9.99 -1.26 17.25
CA MET A 261 -10.47 0.02 16.72
C MET A 261 -11.59 0.64 17.55
N THR A 262 -12.44 -0.18 18.17
CA THR A 262 -13.56 0.29 19.01
C THR A 262 -13.20 0.40 20.49
N GLY A 263 -12.16 -0.32 20.96
CA GLY A 263 -11.86 -0.48 22.38
C GLY A 263 -12.85 -1.39 23.13
N GLU A 264 -13.66 -2.17 22.42
CA GLU A 264 -14.74 -2.98 22.98
C GLU A 264 -14.41 -4.47 22.96
N GLU A 265 -14.41 -5.11 24.14
CA GLU A 265 -14.13 -6.55 24.28
C GLU A 265 -15.32 -7.45 23.87
N GLY A 266 -16.55 -6.97 24.03
CA GLY A 266 -17.79 -7.75 23.87
C GLY A 266 -18.31 -7.89 22.44
N LEU A 267 -17.43 -7.86 21.43
CA LEU A 267 -17.84 -7.96 20.02
C LEU A 267 -18.35 -9.37 19.68
N VAL A 268 -19.55 -9.43 19.11
CA VAL A 268 -20.12 -10.66 18.57
C VAL A 268 -19.37 -11.05 17.30
N GLU A 269 -19.01 -12.33 17.17
CA GLU A 269 -18.27 -12.83 16.01
C GLU A 269 -19.03 -12.61 14.69
N PRO A 270 -18.33 -12.27 13.58
CA PRO A 270 -18.91 -12.20 12.24
C PRO A 270 -19.32 -13.55 11.63
#